data_AF-A0A838FEZ5-F1
#
_entry.id   AF-A0A838FEZ5-F1
#
_cell.length_a   1.000
_cell.length_b   1.000
_cell.length_c   1.000
_cell.angle_alpha   90.00
_cell.angle_beta   90.00
_cell.angle_gamma   90.00
#
_symmetry.space_group_name_H-M   'P 1'
#
loop_
_entity.id
_entity.type
_entity.pdbx_description
1 polymer ?
#
loop_
_entity_poly.entity_id
_entity_poly.type
_entity_poly.pdbx_seq_one_letter_code
_entity_poly.pdbx_strand_id
1 'polypeptide(L)'
;MNFLIQLLLPLNDNDGKQFPGAKYEKVKKVFIDKFGGVTIYRNTTAEGAWSDSTGEVCRDYVLIFEVITSKLDKMVAKIQGTA
;
A
#
# COMPACT_ATOMS: atom_id res chain seq x y z
N MET A 1 -17.32 16.20 -6.62
CA MET A 1 -16.40 16.07 -5.48
C MET A 1 -15.44 14.96 -5.82
N ASN A 2 -14.15 15.16 -5.62
CA ASN A 2 -13.12 14.17 -5.95
C ASN A 2 -12.53 13.60 -4.66
N PHE A 3 -12.12 12.35 -4.69
CA PHE A 3 -11.53 11.60 -3.60
C PHE A 3 -10.09 11.26 -3.93
N LEU A 4 -9.19 11.42 -2.96
CA LEU A 4 -7.87 10.83 -3.01
C LEU A 4 -7.94 9.44 -2.37
N ILE A 5 -7.60 8.42 -3.14
CA ILE A 5 -7.40 7.07 -2.62
C ILE A 5 -5.89 6.85 -2.56
N GLN A 6 -5.39 6.59 -1.35
CA GLN A 6 -4.00 6.28 -1.09
C GLN A 6 -3.92 4.86 -0.50
N LEU A 7 -3.07 4.02 -1.09
CA LEU A 7 -2.80 2.67 -0.62
C LEU A 7 -1.31 2.56 -0.28
N LEU A 8 -1.02 2.28 0.98
CA LEU A 8 0.33 2.06 1.49
C LEU A 8 0.55 0.55 1.59
N LEU A 9 1.54 0.03 0.87
CA LEU A 9 1.89 -1.38 0.89
C LEU A 9 3.28 -1.59 1.47
N PRO A 10 3.45 -2.49 2.46
CA PRO A 10 4.76 -2.82 3.01
C PRO A 10 5.65 -3.45 1.94
N LEU A 11 6.96 -3.24 2.08
CA LEU A 11 7.97 -3.91 1.25
C LEU A 11 8.27 -5.34 1.72
N ASN A 12 8.13 -5.59 3.03
CA ASN A 12 8.48 -6.86 3.66
C ASN A 12 7.26 -7.48 4.34
N ASP A 13 7.25 -8.81 4.44
CA ASP A 13 6.32 -9.53 5.33
C ASP A 13 6.76 -9.45 6.80
N ASN A 14 6.00 -10.11 7.69
CA ASN A 14 6.26 -10.10 9.14
C ASN A 14 7.60 -10.75 9.51
N ASP A 15 8.16 -11.60 8.65
CA ASP A 15 9.48 -12.22 8.84
C ASP A 15 10.62 -11.33 8.28
N GLY A 16 10.30 -10.14 7.75
CA GLY A 16 11.26 -9.25 7.10
C GLY A 16 11.64 -9.66 5.67
N LYS A 17 10.93 -10.60 5.05
CA LYS A 17 11.20 -11.02 3.66
C LYS A 17 10.50 -10.09 2.67
N GLN A 18 11.23 -9.66 1.65
CA GLN A 18 10.68 -8.79 0.61
C GLN A 18 9.56 -9.47 -0.17
N PHE A 19 8.47 -8.75 -0.42
CA PHE A 19 7.44 -9.20 -1.33
C PHE A 19 7.94 -9.18 -2.79
N PRO A 20 7.54 -10.17 -3.60
CA PRO A 20 7.92 -10.19 -5.01
C PRO A 20 7.26 -9.05 -5.78
N GLY A 21 8.02 -8.42 -6.69
CA GLY A 21 7.57 -7.30 -7.53
C GLY A 21 6.24 -7.53 -8.26
N ALA A 22 5.98 -8.78 -8.65
CA ALA A 22 4.73 -9.18 -9.30
C ALA A 22 3.46 -8.91 -8.46
N LYS A 23 3.56 -8.86 -7.13
CA LYS A 23 2.42 -8.46 -6.27
C LYS A 23 2.06 -6.99 -6.50
N TYR A 24 3.04 -6.11 -6.58
CA TYR A 24 2.83 -4.67 -6.82
C TYR A 24 2.34 -4.39 -8.24
N GLU A 25 2.82 -5.13 -9.24
CA GLU A 25 2.33 -5.00 -10.62
C GLU A 25 0.85 -5.39 -10.75
N LYS A 26 0.38 -6.38 -9.98
CA LYS A 26 -1.06 -6.71 -9.92
C LYS A 26 -1.88 -5.56 -9.34
N VAL A 27 -1.40 -4.92 -8.27
CA VAL A 27 -2.07 -3.75 -7.67
C VAL A 27 -2.11 -2.58 -8.65
N LYS A 28 -0.97 -2.26 -9.29
CA LYS A 28 -0.87 -1.25 -10.34
C LYS A 28 -1.90 -1.48 -11.44
N LYS A 29 -2.02 -2.73 -11.92
CA LYS A 29 -2.99 -3.11 -12.94
C LYS A 29 -4.42 -2.85 -12.49
N VAL A 30 -4.78 -3.18 -11.25
CA VAL A 30 -6.12 -2.90 -10.71
C VAL A 30 -6.43 -1.41 -10.73
N PHE A 31 -5.47 -0.55 -10.37
CA PHE A 31 -5.69 0.89 -10.40
C PHE A 31 -5.83 1.41 -11.84
N ILE A 32 -4.99 0.95 -12.76
CA ILE A 32 -5.10 1.32 -14.19
C ILE A 32 -6.45 0.88 -14.75
N ASP A 33 -6.84 -0.37 -14.54
CA ASP A 33 -8.07 -0.94 -15.10
C ASP A 33 -9.33 -0.29 -14.51
N LYS A 34 -9.31 0.13 -13.24
CA LYS A 34 -10.48 0.73 -12.56
C LYS A 34 -10.56 2.26 -12.63
N PHE A 35 -9.42 2.94 -12.58
CA PHE A 35 -9.36 4.39 -12.46
C PHE A 35 -8.67 5.08 -13.64
N GLY A 36 -8.13 4.34 -14.60
CA GLY A 36 -7.45 4.88 -15.76
C GLY A 36 -6.02 5.36 -15.51
N GLY A 37 -5.50 5.21 -14.28
CA GLY A 37 -4.14 5.61 -13.95
C GLY A 37 -3.79 5.46 -12.46
N VAL A 38 -2.50 5.59 -12.15
CA VAL A 38 -1.97 5.58 -10.78
C VAL A 38 -0.62 6.27 -10.73
N THR A 39 -0.39 7.04 -9.66
CA THR A 39 0.93 7.55 -9.30
C THR A 39 1.53 6.66 -8.21
N ILE A 40 2.79 6.29 -8.35
CA ILE A 40 3.47 5.39 -7.41
C ILE A 40 4.73 6.05 -6.86
N TYR A 41 4.82 6.17 -5.54
CA TYR A 41 6.02 6.62 -4.85
C TYR A 41 6.77 5.41 -4.29
N ARG A 42 8.07 5.31 -4.58
CA ARG A 42 8.95 4.22 -4.15
C ARG A 42 9.84 4.63 -2.98
N ASN A 43 10.09 3.69 -2.07
CA ASN A 43 10.99 3.85 -0.93
C ASN A 43 10.67 5.06 -0.05
N THR A 44 9.40 5.43 0.05
CA THR A 44 8.95 6.40 1.06
C THR A 44 9.09 5.74 2.42
N THR A 45 9.90 6.35 3.28
CA THR A 45 10.00 5.95 4.70
C THR A 45 8.62 6.18 5.33
N ALA A 46 7.95 5.11 5.74
CA ALA A 46 6.79 5.22 6.61
C ALA A 46 7.29 5.04 8.05
N GLU A 47 7.19 6.10 8.84
CA GLU A 47 7.29 5.97 10.29
C GLU A 47 5.91 5.56 10.81
N GLY A 48 5.75 4.25 11.04
CA GLY A 48 4.60 3.72 11.77
C GLY A 48 4.91 3.78 13.26
N ALA A 49 4.13 4.54 14.04
CA ALA A 49 4.14 4.42 15.50
C ALA A 49 3.32 3.19 15.93
N TRP A 50 3.69 2.01 15.47
CA TRP A 50 3.21 0.75 16.02
C TRP A 50 4.21 0.29 17.07
N SER A 51 3.79 0.22 18.32
CA SER A 51 4.55 -0.50 19.34
C SER A 51 4.29 -1.98 19.11
N ASP A 52 5.32 -2.74 18.78
CA ASP A 52 5.27 -4.16 19.08
C ASP A 52 5.21 -4.35 20.61
N SER A 53 5.06 -5.58 21.10
CA SER A 53 5.03 -5.85 22.54
C SER A 53 6.30 -5.40 23.30
N THR A 54 7.35 -4.98 22.59
CA THR A 54 8.64 -4.55 23.15
C THR A 54 8.81 -3.03 23.17
N GLY A 55 7.93 -2.27 22.50
CA GLY A 55 7.95 -0.80 22.48
C GLY A 55 8.95 -0.21 21.48
N GLU A 56 9.49 -1.01 20.55
CA GLU A 56 10.37 -0.52 19.50
C GLU A 56 9.58 0.22 18.40
N VAL A 57 10.16 1.32 17.90
CA VAL A 57 9.63 2.06 16.76
C VAL A 57 10.06 1.34 15.48
N CYS A 58 9.16 0.53 14.92
CA CYS A 58 9.42 -0.14 13.64
C CYS A 58 9.32 0.86 12.47
N ARG A 59 10.47 1.16 11.86
CA ARG A 59 10.57 1.93 10.62
C ARG A 59 10.51 0.98 9.43
N ASP A 60 9.48 1.13 8.60
CA ASP A 60 9.33 0.33 7.38
C ASP A 60 9.31 1.20 6.13
N TYR A 61 9.83 0.63 5.05
CA TYR A 61 9.67 1.20 3.72
C TYR A 61 8.35 0.71 3.14
N VAL A 62 7.63 1.63 2.51
CA VAL A 62 6.36 1.32 1.83
C VAL A 62 6.39 1.79 0.38
N LEU A 63 5.53 1.18 -0.43
CA LEU A 63 5.10 1.69 -1.71
C LEU A 63 3.75 2.38 -1.55
N ILE A 64 3.67 3.63 -2.01
CA ILE A 64 2.43 4.40 -1.97
C ILE A 64 1.84 4.43 -3.37
N PHE A 65 0.59 3.98 -3.50
CA PHE A 65 -0.21 4.07 -4.72
C PHE A 65 -1.30 5.13 -4.53
N GLU A 66 -1.36 6.10 -5.42
CA GLU A 66 -2.31 7.21 -5.35
C GLU A 66 -3.13 7.36 -6.63
N VAL A 67 -4.42 7.62 -6.44
CA VAL A 67 -5.31 8.06 -7.51
C VAL A 67 -6.32 9.08 -7.00
N ILE A 68 -6.63 10.06 -7.84
CA ILE A 68 -7.71 11.03 -7.61
C ILE A 68 -8.88 10.62 -8.51
N THR A 69 -10.05 10.35 -7.92
CA THR A 69 -11.24 9.86 -8.63
C THR A 69 -12.50 10.58 -8.17
N SER A 70 -13.47 10.79 -9.07
CA SER A 70 -14.82 11.27 -8.71
C SER A 70 -15.79 10.13 -8.36
N LYS A 71 -15.36 8.88 -8.55
CA LYS A 71 -16.14 7.67 -8.29
C LYS A 71 -15.50 6.87 -7.16
N LEU A 72 -16.17 6.85 -6.00
CA LEU A 72 -15.80 6.02 -4.86
C LEU A 72 -16.84 4.91 -4.70
N ASP A 73 -16.66 3.82 -5.43
CA ASP A 73 -17.42 2.59 -5.17
C ASP A 73 -16.78 1.83 -3.99
N LYS A 74 -17.53 0.89 -3.36
CA LYS A 74 -17.05 0.07 -2.24
C LYS A 74 -15.72 -0.63 -2.57
N MET A 75 -14.60 -0.04 -2.18
CA MET A 75 -13.30 -0.69 -2.20
C MET A 75 -13.11 -1.51 -0.93
N VAL A 76 -13.49 -2.79 -0.98
CA VAL A 76 -13.06 -3.76 0.03
C VAL A 76 -11.73 -4.34 -0.44
N ALA A 77 -10.64 -3.64 -0.17
CA ALA A 77 -9.32 -4.26 -0.22
C ALA A 77 -9.17 -5.08 1.06
N LYS A 78 -9.43 -6.40 1.00
CA LYS A 78 -8.91 -7.31 2.03
C LYS A 78 -7.40 -7.30 1.90
N ILE A 79 -6.74 -6.44 2.66
CA ILE A 79 -5.31 -6.54 2.90
C ILE A 79 -5.16 -7.77 3.79
N GLN A 80 -4.96 -8.93 3.17
CA GLN A 80 -4.57 -10.13 3.90
C GLN A 80 -3.17 -9.87 4.45
N GLY A 81 -3.10 -9.37 5.69
CA GLY A 81 -1.99 -9.70 6.57
C GLY A 81 -1.98 -11.21 6.65
N THR A 82 -1.10 -11.85 5.88
CA THR A 82 -0.87 -13.28 6.01
C THR A 82 0.08 -13.38 7.19
N ALA A 83 -0.42 -14.02 8.25
CA ALA A 83 0.27 -14.27 9.51
C ALA A 83 1.68 -14.79 9.28
#